data_AF-A0A357CMM2-F1
#
_entry.id   AF-A0A357CMM2-F1
#
_cell.length_a   1.000
_cell.length_b   1.000
_cell.length_c   1.000
_cell.angle_alpha   90.00
_cell.angle_beta   90.00
_cell.angle_gamma   90.00
#
_symmetry.space_group_name_H-M   'P 1'
#
loop_
_entity.id
_entity.type
_entity.pdbx_description
1 polymer ?
#
loop_
_entity_poly.entity_id
_entity_poly.type
_entity_poly.pdbx_seq_one_letter_code
_entity_poly.pdbx_strand_id
1 'polypeptide(L)'
;MKVRIRPLRALMVVLFLLCLGTQVVADDPYFPLSALEPGMQGQGLTVFSGTKVEAFPIEIVGLMEGSGAVSQLILIKLTGGQTVASGMSGSPIYVDDKLVGAIGYGFPNADARYAVVTPIGAMLSLREYKAGKTFRFRTGGLSGYQGVVLGGEPTDDSWLRAHPVATPLYITSYRSLTDHYLLTSLQQHGLYLSDQGRKAGWEFAPIRQSLASASAGAKLFPSAEAVKPGSALTLILAEGDFKVNALGTLTWRKGQEILGFGHSFLNKGRVEYGVGSA
;
A
#
# COMPACT_ATOMS: atom_id res chain seq x y z
N MET A 1 44.81 -40.94 -37.08
CA MET A 1 43.41 -41.22 -37.50
C MET A 1 42.65 -39.89 -37.58
N LYS A 2 42.33 -39.39 -38.78
CA LYS A 2 41.50 -38.19 -38.96
C LYS A 2 40.03 -38.60 -38.92
N VAL A 3 39.32 -38.27 -37.84
CA VAL A 3 37.89 -38.55 -37.69
C VAL A 3 37.11 -37.63 -38.64
N ARG A 4 36.63 -38.16 -39.76
CA ARG A 4 35.70 -37.47 -40.67
C ARG A 4 34.31 -37.47 -40.05
N ILE A 5 33.96 -36.40 -39.35
CA ILE A 5 32.59 -36.17 -38.87
C ILE A 5 31.73 -35.83 -40.09
N ARG A 6 30.71 -36.65 -40.38
CA ARG A 6 29.77 -36.41 -41.49
C ARG A 6 28.97 -35.12 -41.20
N PRO A 7 28.73 -34.24 -42.19
CA PRO A 7 28.12 -32.92 -41.98
C PRO A 7 26.73 -33.01 -41.34
N LEU A 8 26.00 -34.10 -41.57
CA LEU A 8 24.70 -34.37 -40.95
C LEU A 8 24.78 -34.60 -39.44
N ARG A 9 25.87 -35.21 -38.94
CA ARG A 9 26.07 -35.42 -37.49
C ARG A 9 26.46 -34.12 -36.79
N ALA A 10 27.25 -33.28 -37.45
CA ALA A 10 27.57 -31.95 -36.93
C ALA A 10 26.31 -31.07 -36.84
N LEU A 11 25.43 -31.14 -37.86
CA LEU A 11 24.15 -30.42 -37.86
C LEU A 11 23.21 -30.88 -36.73
N MET A 12 23.10 -32.19 -36.49
CA MET A 12 22.28 -32.69 -35.38
C MET A 12 22.82 -32.32 -34.00
N VAL A 13 24.14 -32.26 -33.81
CA VAL A 13 24.74 -31.82 -32.54
C VAL A 13 24.48 -30.34 -32.30
N VAL A 14 24.56 -29.49 -33.34
CA VAL A 14 24.23 -28.07 -33.24
C VAL A 14 22.73 -27.86 -32.97
N LEU A 15 21.85 -28.63 -33.62
CA LEU A 15 20.41 -28.54 -33.40
C LEU A 15 20.02 -29.03 -31.98
N PHE A 16 20.68 -30.07 -31.48
CA PHE A 16 20.52 -30.56 -30.12
C PHE A 16 21.02 -29.54 -29.08
N LEU A 17 22.15 -28.88 -29.33
CA LEU A 17 22.67 -27.78 -28.51
C LEU A 17 21.78 -26.52 -28.55
N LEU A 18 21.11 -26.23 -29.67
CA LEU A 18 20.11 -25.15 -29.77
C LEU A 18 18.82 -25.48 -28.99
N CYS A 19 18.41 -26.75 -28.93
CA CYS A 19 17.25 -27.18 -28.14
C CYS A 19 17.54 -27.24 -26.62
N LEU A 20 18.81 -27.30 -26.21
CA LEU A 20 19.24 -27.14 -24.81
C LEU A 20 19.34 -25.67 -24.38
N GLY A 21 18.76 -24.73 -25.14
CA GLY A 21 18.59 -23.36 -24.71
C GLY A 21 18.00 -23.33 -23.30
N THR A 22 18.79 -22.80 -22.35
CA THR A 22 18.39 -22.58 -20.97
C THR A 22 17.03 -21.91 -20.98
N GLN A 23 15.99 -22.63 -20.53
CA GLN A 23 14.71 -22.04 -20.21
C GLN A 23 15.00 -21.06 -19.07
N VAL A 24 15.18 -19.78 -19.39
CA VAL A 24 15.16 -18.71 -18.39
C VAL A 24 13.72 -18.67 -17.92
N VAL A 25 13.43 -19.42 -16.86
CA VAL A 25 12.19 -19.26 -16.12
C VAL A 25 12.25 -17.84 -15.58
N ALA A 26 11.46 -16.95 -16.16
CA ALA A 26 11.28 -15.63 -15.62
C ALA A 26 10.71 -15.81 -14.20
N ASP A 27 11.51 -15.48 -13.19
CA ASP A 27 11.05 -15.52 -11.81
C ASP A 27 10.00 -14.41 -11.65
N ASP A 28 8.74 -14.81 -11.55
CA ASP A 28 7.63 -13.88 -11.38
C ASP A 28 7.82 -13.14 -10.04
N PRO A 29 7.97 -11.80 -10.04
CA PRO A 29 8.16 -11.03 -8.81
C PRO A 29 6.89 -10.98 -7.94
N TYR A 30 5.76 -11.51 -8.42
CA TYR A 30 4.50 -11.53 -7.70
C TYR A 30 4.20 -12.91 -7.10
N PHE A 31 3.67 -12.92 -5.88
CA PHE A 31 3.26 -14.16 -5.25
C PHE A 31 1.89 -14.56 -5.79
N PRO A 32 1.69 -15.81 -6.27
CA PRO A 32 0.41 -16.24 -6.81
C PRO A 32 -0.65 -16.32 -5.71
N LEU A 33 -1.71 -15.52 -5.83
CA LEU A 33 -2.78 -15.42 -4.83
C LEU A 33 -3.50 -16.76 -4.57
N SER A 34 -3.50 -17.66 -5.55
CA SER A 34 -4.05 -19.02 -5.42
C SER A 34 -3.21 -19.95 -4.53
N ALA A 35 -1.92 -19.65 -4.35
CA ALA A 35 -1.02 -20.42 -3.50
C ALA A 35 -0.90 -19.83 -2.09
N LEU A 36 -1.56 -18.70 -1.82
CA LEU A 36 -1.52 -18.05 -0.52
C LEU A 36 -2.41 -18.84 0.46
N GLU A 37 -1.92 -19.12 1.65
CA GLU A 37 -2.65 -19.89 2.66
C GLU A 37 -2.57 -19.21 4.04
N PRO A 38 -3.60 -19.33 4.89
CA PRO A 38 -3.54 -18.88 6.28
C PRO A 38 -2.39 -19.54 7.04
N GLY A 39 -1.75 -18.79 7.94
CA GLY A 39 -0.59 -19.19 8.73
C GLY A 39 0.75 -18.92 8.04
N MET A 40 0.77 -18.65 6.73
CA MET A 40 1.98 -18.25 6.02
C MET A 40 2.59 -16.99 6.64
N GLN A 41 3.90 -17.00 6.80
CA GLN A 41 4.67 -15.87 7.31
C GLN A 41 5.15 -15.01 6.15
N GLY A 42 5.30 -13.72 6.41
CA GLY A 42 5.83 -12.78 5.43
C GLY A 42 6.39 -11.54 6.09
N GLN A 43 6.66 -10.52 5.27
CA GLN A 43 7.13 -9.24 5.73
C GLN A 43 6.47 -8.09 4.98
N GLY A 44 6.17 -7.00 5.68
CA GLY A 44 5.84 -5.73 5.07
C GLY A 44 7.01 -4.76 5.12
N LEU A 45 7.06 -3.79 4.20
CA LEU A 45 8.03 -2.69 4.23
C LEU A 45 7.31 -1.36 4.43
N THR A 46 7.81 -0.51 5.32
CA THR A 46 7.26 0.85 5.53
C THR A 46 8.30 1.77 6.16
N VAL A 47 7.98 3.05 6.32
CA VAL A 47 8.77 4.01 7.09
C VAL A 47 8.04 4.33 8.39
N PHE A 48 8.56 3.87 9.53
CA PHE A 48 7.98 4.20 10.84
C PHE A 48 8.43 5.57 11.34
N SER A 49 9.67 5.98 11.03
CA SER A 49 10.21 7.29 11.41
C SER A 49 11.34 7.72 10.48
N GLY A 50 11.43 9.02 10.22
CA GLY A 50 12.41 9.59 9.30
C GLY A 50 12.11 9.17 7.86
N THR A 51 13.10 8.64 7.17
CA THR A 51 13.02 8.24 5.75
C THR A 51 13.47 6.80 5.50
N LYS A 52 13.86 6.08 6.56
CA LYS A 52 14.42 4.73 6.46
C LYS A 52 13.27 3.74 6.28
N VAL A 53 13.36 2.94 5.21
CA VAL A 53 12.47 1.80 4.99
C VAL A 53 12.89 0.67 5.91
N GLU A 54 11.93 0.15 6.67
CA GLU A 54 12.11 -0.92 7.65
C GLU A 54 11.11 -2.04 7.38
N ALA A 55 11.56 -3.28 7.62
CA ALA A 55 10.73 -4.46 7.49
C ALA A 55 9.99 -4.74 8.80
N PHE A 56 8.75 -5.22 8.70
CA PHE A 56 7.98 -5.72 9.83
C PHE A 56 7.38 -7.09 9.50
N PRO A 57 7.44 -8.06 10.42
CA PRO A 57 6.92 -9.40 10.15
C PRO A 57 5.39 -9.40 10.19
N ILE A 58 4.79 -10.24 9.34
CA ILE A 58 3.35 -10.43 9.24
C ILE A 58 3.00 -11.92 9.16
N GLU A 59 1.75 -12.23 9.44
CA GLU A 59 1.12 -13.51 9.21
C GLU A 59 -0.12 -13.33 8.32
N ILE A 60 -0.31 -14.22 7.36
CA ILE A 60 -1.55 -14.31 6.57
C ILE A 60 -2.63 -14.97 7.44
N VAL A 61 -3.72 -14.27 7.70
CA VAL A 61 -4.79 -14.75 8.58
C VAL A 61 -5.92 -15.37 7.77
N GLY A 62 -6.22 -14.79 6.61
CA GLY A 62 -7.33 -15.28 5.79
C GLY A 62 -7.38 -14.64 4.42
N LEU A 63 -8.02 -15.37 3.51
CA LEU A 63 -8.35 -14.90 2.18
C LEU A 63 -9.84 -14.66 2.09
N MET A 64 -10.21 -13.54 1.50
CA MET A 64 -11.59 -13.09 1.47
C MET A 64 -12.04 -12.89 0.03
N GLU A 65 -13.29 -13.23 -0.25
CA GLU A 65 -13.93 -13.04 -1.54
C GLU A 65 -15.11 -12.09 -1.46
N GLY A 66 -15.19 -11.17 -2.40
CA GLY A 66 -16.22 -10.14 -2.50
C GLY A 66 -16.91 -10.16 -3.85
N SER A 67 -18.06 -9.51 -3.92
CA SER A 67 -18.95 -9.50 -5.09
C SER A 67 -18.69 -8.39 -6.11
N GLY A 68 -17.62 -7.61 -5.95
CA GLY A 68 -17.31 -6.46 -6.81
C GLY A 68 -16.09 -6.64 -7.72
N ALA A 69 -15.62 -5.53 -8.30
CA ALA A 69 -14.52 -5.51 -9.26
C ALA A 69 -13.18 -5.97 -8.67
N VAL A 70 -12.96 -5.69 -7.38
CA VAL A 70 -11.99 -6.43 -6.56
C VAL A 70 -12.75 -7.59 -5.94
N SER A 71 -12.47 -8.78 -6.46
CA SER A 71 -13.10 -10.01 -6.01
C SER A 71 -12.39 -10.62 -4.81
N GLN A 72 -11.16 -10.22 -4.50
CA GLN A 72 -10.34 -10.84 -3.46
C GLN A 72 -9.57 -9.82 -2.63
N LEU A 73 -9.59 -10.01 -1.30
CA LEU A 73 -8.79 -9.27 -0.33
C LEU A 73 -8.09 -10.24 0.61
N ILE A 74 -7.03 -9.78 1.26
CA ILE A 74 -6.21 -10.59 2.15
C ILE A 74 -6.25 -9.96 3.54
N LEU A 75 -6.55 -10.75 4.56
CA LEU A 75 -6.44 -10.37 5.95
C LEU A 75 -5.07 -10.78 6.47
N ILE A 76 -4.34 -9.84 7.04
CA ILE A 76 -3.03 -10.07 7.66
C ILE A 76 -3.02 -9.61 9.11
N LYS A 77 -2.06 -10.12 9.87
CA LYS A 77 -1.73 -9.65 11.22
C LYS A 77 -0.27 -9.23 11.28
N LEU A 78 0.00 -8.06 11.85
CA LEU A 78 1.36 -7.63 12.18
C LEU A 78 1.82 -8.38 13.44
N THR A 79 2.93 -9.10 13.34
CA THR A 79 3.45 -9.96 14.42
C THR A 79 4.65 -9.36 15.15
N GLY A 80 5.22 -8.26 14.64
CA GLY A 80 6.41 -7.62 15.20
C GLY A 80 6.16 -6.69 16.39
N GLY A 81 4.92 -6.59 16.88
CA GLY A 81 4.54 -5.68 17.96
C GLY A 81 4.12 -4.28 17.50
N GLN A 82 4.25 -3.96 16.21
CA GLN A 82 3.72 -2.73 15.61
C GLN A 82 2.21 -2.87 15.33
N THR A 83 1.51 -1.74 15.31
CA THR A 83 0.10 -1.63 14.90
C THR A 83 -0.01 -0.88 13.57
N VAL A 84 -1.11 -1.07 12.86
CA VAL A 84 -1.40 -0.29 11.66
C VAL A 84 -1.53 1.19 12.03
N ALA A 85 -0.76 2.05 11.36
CA ALA A 85 -0.69 3.48 11.63
C ALA A 85 -1.02 4.32 10.38
N SER A 86 -1.37 5.59 10.61
CA SER A 86 -1.59 6.57 9.56
C SER A 86 -0.36 6.67 8.65
N GLY A 87 -0.57 6.72 7.34
CA GLY A 87 0.52 6.75 6.34
C GLY A 87 1.04 5.39 5.88
N MET A 88 0.71 4.29 6.58
CA MET A 88 1.07 2.93 6.14
C MET A 88 0.27 2.45 4.92
N SER A 89 -0.74 3.21 4.47
CA SER A 89 -1.48 2.91 3.24
C SER A 89 -0.50 2.80 2.06
N GLY A 90 -0.48 1.66 1.40
CA GLY A 90 0.44 1.36 0.30
C GLY A 90 1.68 0.57 0.73
N SER A 91 1.85 0.24 2.01
CA SER A 91 3.00 -0.57 2.47
C SER A 91 2.97 -1.94 1.79
N PRO A 92 4.00 -2.30 0.99
CA PRO A 92 4.02 -3.54 0.25
C PRO A 92 4.23 -4.73 1.20
N ILE A 93 3.52 -5.82 0.92
CA ILE A 93 3.57 -7.08 1.67
C ILE A 93 4.18 -8.15 0.78
N TYR A 94 5.14 -8.89 1.33
CA TYR A 94 5.89 -9.94 0.66
C TYR A 94 5.74 -11.27 1.39
N VAL A 95 5.69 -12.33 0.61
CA VAL A 95 5.83 -13.73 1.05
C VAL A 95 6.85 -14.36 0.11
N ASP A 96 7.85 -15.06 0.66
CA ASP A 96 8.97 -15.64 -0.10
C ASP A 96 9.63 -14.64 -1.08
N ASP A 97 9.88 -13.42 -0.60
CA ASP A 97 10.44 -12.29 -1.38
C ASP A 97 9.60 -11.82 -2.59
N LYS A 98 8.40 -12.38 -2.76
CA LYS A 98 7.47 -12.02 -3.84
C LYS A 98 6.36 -11.11 -3.35
N LEU A 99 6.03 -10.10 -4.15
CA LEU A 99 5.05 -9.09 -3.79
C LEU A 99 3.64 -9.69 -3.85
N VAL A 100 2.91 -9.61 -2.74
CA VAL A 100 1.53 -10.08 -2.61
C VAL A 100 0.54 -8.94 -2.87
N GLY A 101 0.82 -7.75 -2.34
CA GLY A 101 -0.10 -6.60 -2.38
C GLY A 101 0.33 -5.48 -1.44
N ALA A 102 -0.61 -4.59 -1.11
CA ALA A 102 -0.37 -3.47 -0.21
C ALA A 102 -1.43 -3.32 0.88
N ILE A 103 -1.03 -2.85 2.06
CA ILE A 103 -1.96 -2.46 3.14
C ILE A 103 -2.85 -1.33 2.65
N GLY A 104 -4.17 -1.53 2.67
CA GLY A 104 -5.17 -0.53 2.32
C GLY A 104 -6.09 -0.13 3.47
N TYR A 105 -6.45 -1.08 4.35
CA TYR A 105 -7.45 -0.83 5.38
C TYR A 105 -7.01 -1.35 6.74
N GLY A 106 -7.47 -0.70 7.80
CA GLY A 106 -7.35 -1.14 9.18
C GLY A 106 -8.72 -1.27 9.84
N PHE A 107 -8.75 -1.74 11.08
CA PHE A 107 -10.00 -2.00 11.82
C PHE A 107 -10.07 -1.14 13.08
N PRO A 108 -11.16 -0.38 13.30
CA PRO A 108 -11.43 0.25 14.59
C PRO A 108 -12.10 -0.70 15.58
N ASN A 109 -12.76 -1.76 15.10
CA ASN A 109 -13.53 -2.71 15.91
C ASN A 109 -12.82 -4.05 16.16
N ALA A 110 -11.51 -4.10 15.95
CA ALA A 110 -10.69 -5.28 16.17
C ALA A 110 -9.30 -4.85 16.68
N ASP A 111 -8.46 -5.82 17.00
CA ASP A 111 -7.05 -5.58 17.35
C ASP A 111 -6.36 -4.78 16.22
N ALA A 112 -5.72 -3.67 16.58
CA ALA A 112 -5.10 -2.72 15.65
C ALA A 112 -3.89 -3.28 14.88
N ARG A 113 -3.49 -4.52 15.16
CA ARG A 113 -2.48 -5.26 14.39
C ARG A 113 -3.04 -5.92 13.14
N TYR A 114 -4.37 -6.01 12.99
CA TYR A 114 -4.97 -6.56 11.78
C TYR A 114 -5.08 -5.49 10.69
N ALA A 115 -4.79 -5.90 9.46
CA ALA A 115 -4.89 -5.06 8.28
C ALA A 115 -5.49 -5.82 7.10
N VAL A 116 -6.13 -5.10 6.20
CA VAL A 116 -6.56 -5.63 4.91
C VAL A 116 -5.58 -5.19 3.83
N VAL A 117 -5.13 -6.17 3.07
CA VAL A 117 -4.22 -6.02 1.94
C VAL A 117 -4.99 -6.15 0.64
N THR A 118 -4.79 -5.17 -0.24
CA THR A 118 -5.28 -5.18 -1.62
C THR A 118 -4.26 -5.94 -2.47
N PRO A 119 -4.63 -7.04 -3.15
CA PRO A 119 -3.70 -7.84 -3.95
C PRO A 119 -3.05 -7.03 -5.09
N ILE A 120 -1.78 -7.30 -5.39
CA ILE A 120 -1.02 -6.58 -6.41
C ILE A 120 -1.65 -6.69 -7.80
N GLY A 121 -2.21 -7.85 -8.16
CA GLY A 121 -2.91 -8.03 -9.43
C GLY A 121 -4.13 -7.11 -9.56
N ALA A 122 -4.86 -6.88 -8.46
CA ALA A 122 -5.97 -5.93 -8.44
C ALA A 122 -5.47 -4.49 -8.62
N MET A 123 -4.38 -4.12 -7.94
CA MET A 123 -3.77 -2.79 -8.06
C MET A 123 -3.26 -2.52 -9.48
N LEU A 124 -2.56 -3.48 -10.10
CA LEU A 124 -2.02 -3.37 -11.47
C LEU A 124 -3.12 -3.26 -12.53
N SER A 125 -4.30 -3.83 -12.28
CA SER A 125 -5.39 -3.80 -13.25
C SER A 125 -5.99 -2.40 -13.46
N LEU A 126 -5.83 -1.47 -12.49
CA LEU A 126 -6.26 -0.06 -12.52
C LEU A 126 -7.72 0.18 -12.99
N ARG A 127 -8.57 -0.84 -13.07
CA ARG A 127 -9.98 -0.71 -13.49
C ARG A 127 -10.76 0.00 -12.40
N GLU A 128 -11.82 0.72 -12.79
CA GLU A 128 -12.73 1.42 -11.86
C GLU A 128 -13.01 0.55 -10.63
N TYR A 129 -12.46 0.98 -9.50
CA TYR A 129 -12.53 0.26 -8.23
C TYR A 129 -13.95 0.38 -7.67
N LYS A 130 -14.88 -0.40 -8.22
CA LYS A 130 -16.14 -0.71 -7.56
C LYS A 130 -15.89 -1.95 -6.70
N ALA A 131 -15.15 -1.77 -5.61
CA ALA A 131 -15.04 -2.84 -4.62
C ALA A 131 -16.45 -3.24 -4.16
N GLY A 132 -16.69 -4.54 -4.06
CA GLY A 132 -17.83 -5.02 -3.30
C GLY A 132 -17.72 -4.44 -1.89
N LYS A 133 -18.83 -4.07 -1.27
CA LYS A 133 -18.76 -3.54 0.09
C LYS A 133 -18.46 -4.63 1.12
N THR A 134 -18.84 -5.86 0.81
CA THR A 134 -18.76 -7.02 1.68
C THR A 134 -17.84 -8.08 1.08
N PHE A 135 -17.00 -8.66 1.93
CA PHE A 135 -16.08 -9.74 1.62
C PHE A 135 -16.23 -10.84 2.67
N ARG A 136 -16.40 -12.08 2.24
CA ARG A 136 -16.52 -13.25 3.13
C ARG A 136 -15.21 -14.02 3.14
N PHE A 137 -14.88 -14.63 4.27
CA PHE A 137 -13.71 -15.51 4.31
C PHE A 137 -13.93 -16.74 3.41
N ARG A 138 -13.01 -16.94 2.47
CA ARG A 138 -12.89 -18.17 1.71
C ARG A 138 -12.07 -19.21 2.47
N THR A 139 -10.98 -18.76 3.09
CA THR A 139 -10.04 -19.61 3.83
C THR A 139 -9.46 -18.83 5.00
N GLY A 140 -9.30 -19.48 6.16
CA GLY A 140 -8.87 -18.83 7.39
C GLY A 140 -9.89 -17.84 7.91
N GLY A 141 -9.43 -16.81 8.62
CA GLY A 141 -10.27 -15.73 9.15
C GLY A 141 -10.13 -15.52 10.64
N LEU A 142 -11.04 -14.74 11.21
CA LEU A 142 -11.09 -14.44 12.64
C LEU A 142 -12.34 -15.04 13.27
N SER A 143 -12.14 -15.80 14.35
CA SER A 143 -13.24 -16.39 15.12
C SER A 143 -14.21 -15.30 15.58
N GLY A 144 -15.51 -15.56 15.45
CA GLY A 144 -16.58 -14.60 15.75
C GLY A 144 -16.95 -13.65 14.60
N TYR A 145 -16.23 -13.68 13.47
CA TYR A 145 -16.51 -12.83 12.32
C TYR A 145 -16.84 -13.63 11.06
N GLN A 146 -17.87 -13.19 10.33
CA GLN A 146 -18.26 -13.81 9.06
C GLN A 146 -17.40 -13.33 7.87
N GLY A 147 -16.76 -12.17 8.02
CA GLY A 147 -16.06 -11.50 6.94
C GLY A 147 -15.67 -10.07 7.28
N VAL A 148 -15.22 -9.37 6.26
CA VAL A 148 -14.82 -7.97 6.30
C VAL A 148 -15.75 -7.15 5.42
N VAL A 149 -16.07 -5.95 5.89
CA VAL A 149 -16.75 -4.95 5.09
C VAL A 149 -15.91 -3.71 4.98
N LEU A 150 -15.78 -3.19 3.76
CA LEU A 150 -15.16 -1.91 3.50
C LEU A 150 -16.17 -0.75 3.68
N GLY A 151 -15.88 0.16 4.60
CA GLY A 151 -16.75 1.30 4.91
C GLY A 151 -17.82 1.01 5.98
N GLY A 152 -18.84 1.86 6.06
CA GLY A 152 -19.70 1.99 7.24
C GLY A 152 -20.90 1.04 7.39
N GLU A 153 -21.02 -0.06 6.63
CA GLU A 153 -22.23 -0.92 6.61
C GLU A 153 -21.88 -2.40 6.40
N PRO A 154 -22.05 -3.31 7.39
CA PRO A 154 -23.35 -3.62 7.98
C PRO A 154 -23.33 -3.50 9.51
N THR A 155 -24.53 -3.61 10.06
CA THR A 155 -24.99 -3.05 11.35
C THR A 155 -24.88 -3.98 12.57
N ASP A 156 -24.21 -5.14 12.47
CA ASP A 156 -24.02 -6.06 13.60
C ASP A 156 -22.55 -6.39 13.88
N ASP A 157 -22.27 -6.87 15.09
CA ASP A 157 -20.91 -7.12 15.59
C ASP A 157 -20.24 -8.37 14.98
N SER A 158 -20.94 -9.12 14.11
CA SER A 158 -20.39 -10.30 13.45
C SER A 158 -19.54 -9.99 12.21
N TRP A 159 -19.30 -8.70 11.93
CA TRP A 159 -18.50 -8.23 10.79
C TRP A 159 -17.32 -7.34 11.21
N LEU A 160 -16.17 -7.56 10.57
CA LEU A 160 -15.02 -6.68 10.69
C LEU A 160 -15.23 -5.43 9.82
N ARG A 161 -15.05 -4.24 10.41
CA ARG A 161 -15.25 -2.96 9.70
C ARG A 161 -13.91 -2.42 9.25
N ALA A 162 -13.58 -2.64 7.99
CA ALA A 162 -12.35 -2.13 7.39
C ALA A 162 -12.55 -0.66 6.96
N HIS A 163 -11.79 0.21 7.60
CA HIS A 163 -11.68 1.62 7.24
C HIS A 163 -10.37 1.88 6.51
N PRO A 164 -10.36 2.74 5.47
CA PRO A 164 -9.11 3.13 4.83
C PRO A 164 -8.10 3.58 5.87
N VAL A 165 -6.86 3.10 5.76
CA VAL A 165 -5.78 3.58 6.63
C VAL A 165 -5.65 5.09 6.40
N ALA A 166 -5.69 5.86 7.49
CA ALA A 166 -5.68 7.31 7.39
C ALA A 166 -4.48 7.79 6.54
N THR A 167 -4.77 8.60 5.53
CA THR A 167 -3.79 9.32 4.72
C THR A 167 -3.64 10.71 5.35
N PRO A 168 -2.60 10.96 6.15
CA PRO A 168 -2.47 12.24 6.82
C PRO A 168 -2.18 13.34 5.80
N LEU A 169 -2.76 14.50 6.05
CA LEU A 169 -2.48 15.71 5.29
C LEU A 169 -1.44 16.55 6.04
N TYR A 170 -0.53 17.16 5.29
CA TYR A 170 0.48 18.08 5.82
C TYR A 170 0.39 19.41 5.11
N ILE A 171 0.51 20.51 5.89
CA ILE A 171 0.74 21.84 5.34
C ILE A 171 2.18 22.25 5.58
N THR A 172 2.82 22.75 4.53
CA THR A 172 4.20 23.24 4.61
C THR A 172 4.30 24.61 3.96
N SER A 173 5.44 25.28 4.19
CA SER A 173 5.83 26.50 3.48
C SER A 173 4.98 27.74 3.73
N TYR A 174 4.09 27.72 4.73
CA TYR A 174 3.35 28.93 5.13
C TYR A 174 4.27 29.88 5.91
N ARG A 175 4.21 31.19 5.62
CA ARG A 175 5.00 32.22 6.32
C ARG A 175 4.28 32.65 7.59
N SER A 176 5.01 32.83 8.69
CA SER A 176 4.47 33.14 10.04
C SER A 176 3.57 34.37 10.13
N LEU A 177 3.64 35.27 9.14
CA LEU A 177 2.84 36.50 9.10
C LEU A 177 1.38 36.27 8.67
N THR A 178 1.04 35.08 8.16
CA THR A 178 -0.31 34.75 7.65
C THR A 178 -1.03 33.67 8.50
N ASP A 179 -0.38 33.19 9.56
CA ASP A 179 -0.85 32.08 10.39
C ASP A 179 -2.27 32.31 10.90
N HIS A 180 -2.57 33.47 11.49
CA HIS A 180 -3.87 33.64 12.15
C HIS A 180 -5.06 33.55 11.18
N TYR A 181 -4.98 34.16 10.00
CA TYR A 181 -6.08 34.14 9.02
C TYR A 181 -6.19 32.80 8.30
N LEU A 182 -5.08 32.19 7.89
CA LEU A 182 -5.08 30.89 7.24
C LEU A 182 -5.63 29.82 8.19
N LEU A 183 -5.14 29.78 9.43
CA LEU A 183 -5.58 28.83 10.45
C LEU A 183 -7.07 29.01 10.77
N THR A 184 -7.52 30.25 10.95
CA THR A 184 -8.94 30.53 11.23
C THR A 184 -9.82 30.12 10.05
N SER A 185 -9.41 30.41 8.81
CA SER A 185 -10.15 30.02 7.60
C SER A 185 -10.22 28.50 7.44
N LEU A 186 -9.11 27.79 7.67
CA LEU A 186 -9.07 26.32 7.67
C LEU A 186 -10.02 25.76 8.73
N GLN A 187 -10.01 26.29 9.95
CA GLN A 187 -10.88 25.85 11.04
C GLN A 187 -12.37 26.09 10.76
N GLN A 188 -12.71 27.20 10.11
CA GLN A 188 -14.08 27.48 9.64
C GLN A 188 -14.57 26.46 8.61
N HIS A 189 -13.65 25.92 7.81
CA HIS A 189 -13.94 24.87 6.83
C HIS A 189 -13.72 23.45 7.37
N GLY A 190 -13.55 23.30 8.70
CA GLY A 190 -13.44 22.00 9.37
C GLY A 190 -12.04 21.36 9.33
N LEU A 191 -11.02 22.09 8.90
CA LEU A 191 -9.61 21.67 8.91
C LEU A 191 -8.90 22.23 10.14
N TYR A 192 -8.35 21.37 10.97
CA TYR A 192 -7.71 21.76 12.23
C TYR A 192 -6.22 21.44 12.14
N LEU A 193 -5.36 22.42 12.45
CA LEU A 193 -3.96 22.10 12.67
C LEU A 193 -3.80 21.41 14.01
N SER A 194 -3.08 20.30 14.00
CA SER A 194 -2.65 19.63 15.23
C SER A 194 -1.13 19.68 15.29
N ASP A 195 -0.60 20.26 16.37
CA ASP A 195 0.81 20.09 16.76
C ASP A 195 1.13 18.59 17.04
N GLN A 196 0.09 17.79 17.28
CA GLN A 196 0.18 16.34 17.45
C GLN A 196 0.20 15.60 16.10
N GLY A 197 0.77 16.17 15.03
CA GLY A 197 0.98 15.52 13.73
C GLY A 197 1.77 14.19 13.79
N ARG A 198 2.28 13.82 14.97
CA ARG A 198 2.97 12.55 15.28
C ARG A 198 2.29 11.71 16.37
N LYS A 199 1.26 12.22 17.07
CA LYS A 199 0.57 11.56 18.20
C LYS A 199 -0.95 11.51 18.06
N ALA A 200 -1.52 11.94 16.94
CA ALA A 200 -2.91 11.64 16.58
C ALA A 200 -3.06 10.16 16.20
N GLY A 201 -2.63 9.27 17.10
CA GLY A 201 -3.07 7.90 17.11
C GLY A 201 -4.49 7.86 17.66
N TRP A 202 -5.43 7.48 16.80
CA TRP A 202 -6.61 6.69 17.16
C TRP A 202 -7.87 7.42 17.66
N GLU A 203 -7.92 8.75 17.67
CA GLU A 203 -9.21 9.42 17.87
C GLU A 203 -10.00 9.47 16.56
N PHE A 204 -10.85 8.45 16.35
CA PHE A 204 -11.89 8.41 15.32
C PHE A 204 -13.00 9.43 15.61
N ALA A 205 -12.64 10.71 15.74
CA ALA A 205 -13.58 11.82 15.72
C ALA A 205 -14.09 12.03 14.28
N PRO A 206 -15.36 12.42 14.08
CA PRO A 206 -15.94 12.61 12.77
C PRO A 206 -15.14 13.66 11.99
N ILE A 207 -14.41 13.20 10.96
CA ILE A 207 -13.77 13.97 9.87
C ILE A 207 -13.36 15.40 10.28
N ARG A 208 -12.49 15.52 11.28
CA ARG A 208 -11.63 16.71 11.41
C ARG A 208 -10.30 16.30 10.82
N GLN A 209 -10.08 16.61 9.54
CA GLN A 209 -8.82 16.28 8.89
C GLN A 209 -7.73 17.10 9.59
N SER A 210 -6.96 16.41 10.43
CA SER A 210 -5.81 16.99 11.10
C SER A 210 -4.75 17.27 10.04
N LEU A 211 -4.40 18.53 9.89
CA LEU A 211 -3.34 18.98 9.00
C LEU A 211 -2.09 19.16 9.86
N ALA A 212 -1.06 18.37 9.60
CA ALA A 212 0.18 18.43 10.37
C ALA A 212 1.14 19.45 9.74
N SER A 213 1.71 20.34 10.55
CA SER A 213 2.71 21.30 10.10
C SER A 213 4.10 20.64 10.08
N ALA A 214 4.82 20.72 8.97
CA ALA A 214 6.23 20.32 8.91
C ALA A 214 7.13 21.55 8.85
N SER A 215 8.18 21.57 9.68
CA SER A 215 9.17 22.66 9.72
C SER A 215 9.80 22.91 8.35
N ALA A 216 10.11 24.17 8.04
CA ALA A 216 10.62 24.69 6.77
C ALA A 216 11.98 24.12 6.26
N GLY A 217 12.48 23.03 6.84
CA GLY A 217 13.76 22.39 6.52
C GLY A 217 13.67 20.90 6.13
N ALA A 218 12.47 20.33 5.94
CA ALA A 218 12.35 18.98 5.40
C ALA A 218 12.93 18.94 3.97
N LYS A 219 14.00 18.16 3.74
CA LYS A 219 14.57 17.94 2.40
C LYS A 219 13.52 17.26 1.55
N LEU A 220 12.93 18.04 0.65
CA LEU A 220 11.65 17.72 0.02
C LEU A 220 11.68 16.60 -1.03
N PHE A 221 12.84 16.13 -1.50
CA PHE A 221 12.90 15.06 -2.50
C PHE A 221 14.26 14.35 -2.46
N PRO A 222 14.39 13.09 -1.99
CA PRO A 222 15.42 12.22 -2.53
C PRO A 222 15.25 12.10 -4.05
N SER A 223 16.36 11.96 -4.78
CA SER A 223 16.31 11.80 -6.24
C SER A 223 15.35 10.67 -6.61
N ALA A 224 14.75 10.74 -7.80
CA ALA A 224 13.81 9.72 -8.27
C ALA A 224 14.40 8.30 -8.22
N GLU A 225 15.72 8.12 -8.17
CA GLU A 225 16.41 6.83 -8.03
C GLU A 225 16.45 6.26 -6.61
N ALA A 226 16.21 7.07 -5.57
CA ALA A 226 16.27 6.65 -4.18
C ALA A 226 14.92 6.17 -3.60
N VAL A 227 13.81 6.32 -4.36
CA VAL A 227 12.47 5.88 -3.92
C VAL A 227 12.25 4.41 -4.33
N LYS A 228 12.06 3.55 -3.33
CA LYS A 228 11.88 2.10 -3.48
C LYS A 228 10.60 1.63 -2.77
N PRO A 229 10.08 0.42 -3.08
CA PRO A 229 8.96 -0.15 -2.32
C PRO A 229 9.17 -0.03 -0.80
N GLY A 230 8.14 0.44 -0.10
CA GLY A 230 8.17 0.77 1.33
C GLY A 230 8.59 2.21 1.66
N SER A 231 9.14 2.98 0.71
CA SER A 231 9.44 4.40 0.90
C SER A 231 8.17 5.23 1.08
N ALA A 232 8.26 6.30 1.86
CA ALA A 232 7.21 7.29 1.97
C ALA A 232 6.97 8.00 0.63
N LEU A 233 5.70 8.14 0.27
CA LEU A 233 5.22 8.73 -0.99
C LEU A 233 4.29 9.90 -0.65
N THR A 234 4.50 11.06 -1.28
CA THR A 234 3.65 12.24 -1.10
C THR A 234 2.90 12.58 -2.39
N LEU A 235 1.63 12.93 -2.25
CA LEU A 235 0.82 13.55 -3.31
C LEU A 235 0.60 15.02 -2.99
N ILE A 236 0.95 15.90 -3.91
CA ILE A 236 0.75 17.34 -3.80
C ILE A 236 -0.67 17.67 -4.26
N LEU A 237 -1.51 18.15 -3.34
CA LEU A 237 -2.90 18.51 -3.59
C LEU A 237 -3.07 19.99 -3.92
N ALA A 238 -2.24 20.84 -3.30
CA ALA A 238 -2.18 22.26 -3.56
C ALA A 238 -0.74 22.76 -3.41
N GLU A 239 -0.33 23.69 -4.28
CA GLU A 239 0.98 24.33 -4.27
C GLU A 239 0.84 25.81 -4.60
N GLY A 240 1.56 26.66 -3.87
CA GLY A 240 1.55 28.11 -3.98
C GLY A 240 2.25 28.72 -2.77
N ASP A 241 1.62 29.70 -2.11
CA ASP A 241 2.11 30.30 -0.86
C ASP A 241 2.19 29.31 0.30
N PHE A 242 1.46 28.19 0.21
CA PHE A 242 1.56 27.03 1.07
C PHE A 242 1.42 25.76 0.22
N LYS A 243 1.87 24.62 0.76
CA LYS A 243 1.69 23.32 0.11
C LYS A 243 0.83 22.43 0.97
N VAL A 244 -0.12 21.72 0.36
CA VAL A 244 -0.91 20.67 1.03
C VAL A 244 -0.56 19.34 0.41
N ASN A 245 -0.07 18.41 1.24
CA ASN A 245 0.42 17.11 0.79
C ASN A 245 -0.31 15.99 1.50
N ALA A 246 -0.62 14.92 0.78
CA ALA A 246 -1.10 13.66 1.34
C ALA A 246 0.03 12.64 1.42
N LEU A 247 0.17 11.93 2.55
CA LEU A 247 1.24 10.96 2.77
C LEU A 247 0.75 9.52 2.69
N GLY A 248 1.45 8.69 1.93
CA GLY A 248 1.28 7.25 1.89
C GLY A 248 2.62 6.54 1.73
N THR A 249 2.56 5.30 1.26
CA THR A 249 3.73 4.45 1.02
C THR A 249 3.74 3.98 -0.43
N LEU A 250 4.94 3.93 -1.02
CA LEU A 250 5.19 3.35 -2.34
C LEU A 250 5.09 1.83 -2.25
N THR A 251 4.19 1.22 -3.01
CA THR A 251 4.01 -0.24 -3.08
C THR A 251 4.96 -0.87 -4.09
N TRP A 252 4.98 -0.34 -5.31
CA TRP A 252 5.61 -1.00 -6.45
C TRP A 252 6.13 0.03 -7.45
N ARG A 253 7.17 -0.36 -8.19
CA ARG A 253 7.78 0.49 -9.21
C ARG A 253 8.30 -0.33 -10.38
N LYS A 254 8.07 0.16 -11.59
CA LYS A 254 8.70 -0.31 -12.83
C LYS A 254 9.11 0.89 -13.68
N GLY A 255 10.41 1.19 -13.67
CA GLY A 255 10.93 2.38 -14.33
C GLY A 255 10.36 3.66 -13.72
N GLN A 256 9.57 4.40 -14.50
CA GLN A 256 8.88 5.62 -14.06
C GLN A 256 7.44 5.37 -13.57
N GLU A 257 6.90 4.18 -13.82
CA GLU A 257 5.58 3.81 -13.34
C GLU A 257 5.67 3.37 -11.88
N ILE A 258 4.77 3.90 -11.07
CA ILE A 258 4.69 3.59 -9.64
C ILE A 258 3.26 3.27 -9.24
N LEU A 259 3.12 2.41 -8.25
CA LEU A 259 1.89 2.20 -7.50
C LEU A 259 2.16 2.50 -6.04
N GLY A 260 1.27 3.28 -5.43
CA GLY A 260 1.26 3.55 -4.00
C GLY A 260 -0.18 3.71 -3.53
N PHE A 261 -0.36 3.79 -2.21
CA PHE A 261 -1.67 3.70 -1.54
C PHE A 261 -2.35 2.33 -1.74
N GLY A 262 -2.82 1.71 -0.66
CA GLY A 262 -3.49 0.41 -0.75
C GLY A 262 -4.99 0.51 -1.04
N HIS A 263 -5.51 1.72 -1.16
CA HIS A 263 -6.90 2.02 -1.49
C HIS A 263 -6.98 3.33 -2.28
N SER A 264 -8.13 3.58 -2.90
CA SER A 264 -8.40 4.86 -3.56
C SER A 264 -8.37 6.01 -2.55
N PHE A 265 -7.61 7.07 -2.88
CA PHE A 265 -7.47 8.24 -2.02
C PHE A 265 -8.71 9.14 -2.05
N LEU A 266 -9.02 9.76 -3.20
CA LEU A 266 -10.17 10.67 -3.34
C LEU A 266 -11.33 10.12 -4.19
N ASN A 267 -11.21 8.92 -4.76
CA ASN A 267 -12.20 8.35 -5.69
C ASN A 267 -12.57 9.31 -6.86
N LYS A 268 -11.61 10.08 -7.36
CA LYS A 268 -11.82 11.06 -8.44
C LYS A 268 -11.59 10.49 -9.85
N GLY A 269 -11.37 9.18 -9.98
CA GLY A 269 -10.99 8.56 -11.24
C GLY A 269 -9.57 8.98 -11.65
N ARG A 270 -9.36 9.16 -12.96
CA ARG A 270 -8.08 9.63 -13.49
C ARG A 270 -7.87 11.11 -13.16
N VAL A 271 -6.74 11.41 -12.54
CA VAL A 271 -6.35 12.74 -12.06
C VAL A 271 -4.87 12.95 -12.30
N GLU A 272 -4.45 14.21 -12.33
CA GLU A 272 -3.05 14.61 -12.41
C GLU A 272 -2.67 15.31 -11.10
N TYR A 273 -1.67 14.77 -10.41
CA TYR A 273 -1.12 15.33 -9.18
C TYR A 273 0.40 15.41 -9.27
N GLY A 274 0.97 16.35 -8.52
CA GLY A 274 2.40 16.31 -8.22
C GLY A 274 2.71 15.14 -7.30
N VAL A 275 3.83 14.47 -7.53
CA VAL A 275 4.31 13.35 -6.71
C VAL A 275 5.68 13.70 -6.13
N GLY A 276 5.86 13.41 -4.84
CA GLY A 276 7.12 13.57 -4.13
C GLY A 276 7.44 12.38 -3.22
N SER A 277 8.58 12.47 -2.57
CA SER A 277 8.99 11.60 -1.47
C SER A 277 9.04 12.44 -0.19
N ALA A 278 8.71 11.83 0.96
CA ALA A 278 8.66 12.54 2.24
C ALA A 278 10.04 12.63 2.92
#